data_AF-A0A5J4KSK9-F1
#
_entry.id   AF-A0A5J4KSK9-F1
#
_cell.length_a   1.000
_cell.length_b   1.000
_cell.length_c   1.000
_cell.angle_alpha   90.00
_cell.angle_beta   90.00
_cell.angle_gamma   90.00
#
_symmetry.space_group_name_H-M   'P 1'
#
loop_
_entity.id
_entity.type
_entity.pdbx_description
1 polymer ?
#
loop_
_entity_poly.entity_id
_entity_poly.type
_entity_poly.pdbx_seq_one_letter_code
_entity_poly.pdbx_strand_id
1 'polypeptide(L)'
;MVDISKSRFHIGVLQIGIIVCVLATAFIHLYLALQPDEDLRTWFILNSIGYLVLLVALFLPPLMPYRRIVDYVLIVYTAVTIVMWFLIGLPSEPIGYVTKAIEAVLIILLVLDTRIGRKHSARYQ
;
A
#
# COMPACT_ATOMS: atom_id res chain seq x y z
N MET A 1 11.50 -29.15 -28.87
CA MET A 1 11.53 -27.67 -28.83
C MET A 1 10.69 -27.24 -27.63
N VAL A 2 11.32 -27.00 -26.48
CA VAL A 2 10.64 -26.63 -25.24
C VAL A 2 10.43 -25.12 -25.28
N ASP A 3 9.18 -24.68 -25.41
CA ASP A 3 8.85 -23.27 -25.33
C ASP A 3 8.86 -22.86 -23.86
N ILE A 4 10.00 -22.36 -23.40
CA ILE A 4 10.15 -21.78 -22.07
C ILE A 4 9.41 -20.45 -22.11
N SER A 5 8.11 -20.50 -21.80
CA SER A 5 7.31 -19.32 -21.51
C SER A 5 8.00 -18.54 -20.39
N LYS A 6 8.77 -17.52 -20.79
CA LYS A 6 9.27 -16.50 -19.88
C LYS A 6 8.03 -15.82 -19.30
N SER A 7 7.69 -16.17 -18.06
CA SER A 7 6.79 -15.38 -17.23
C SER A 7 7.40 -13.99 -17.11
N ARG A 8 7.00 -13.09 -18.01
CA ARG A 8 7.37 -11.69 -17.96
C ARG A 8 6.57 -11.09 -16.83
N PHE A 9 7.21 -10.86 -15.69
CA PHE A 9 6.76 -9.90 -14.70
C PHE A 9 6.67 -8.53 -15.39
N HIS A 10 5.52 -8.25 -16.01
CA HIS A 10 5.23 -6.91 -16.52
C HIS A 10 4.80 -6.07 -15.32
N ILE A 11 5.77 -5.47 -14.63
CA ILE A 11 5.48 -4.47 -13.60
C ILE A 11 4.94 -3.24 -14.33
N GLY A 12 3.62 -3.05 -14.25
CA GLY A 12 2.96 -1.89 -14.83
C GLY A 12 3.34 -0.61 -14.09
N VAL A 13 3.24 0.54 -14.77
CA VAL A 13 3.51 1.86 -14.18
C VAL A 13 2.70 2.08 -12.89
N LEU A 14 1.46 1.59 -12.83
CA LEU A 14 0.63 1.63 -11.62
C LEU A 14 1.22 0.83 -10.47
N GLN A 15 1.79 -0.34 -10.74
CA GLN A 15 2.40 -1.18 -9.72
C GLN A 15 3.66 -0.54 -9.15
N ILE A 16 4.47 0.12 -9.98
CA ILE A 16 5.59 0.95 -9.51
C ILE A 16 5.07 2.06 -8.60
N GLY A 17 4.02 2.77 -9.00
CA GLY A 17 3.41 3.82 -8.19
C GLY A 17 2.93 3.30 -6.82
N ILE A 18 2.27 2.14 -6.80
CA ILE A 18 1.83 1.48 -5.55
C ILE A 18 3.03 1.15 -4.67
N ILE A 19 4.06 0.49 -5.20
CA ILE A 19 5.27 0.13 -4.44
C ILE A 19 5.90 1.39 -3.83
N VAL A 20 6.08 2.44 -4.62
CA VAL A 20 6.69 3.70 -4.18
C VAL A 20 5.85 4.34 -3.07
N CYS A 21 4.52 4.43 -3.23
CA CYS A 21 3.66 5.04 -2.22
C CYS A 21 3.64 4.23 -0.92
N VAL A 22 3.58 2.89 -1.00
CA VAL A 22 3.61 2.01 0.18
C VAL A 22 4.93 2.13 0.92
N LEU A 23 6.06 2.08 0.21
CA LEU A 23 7.39 2.22 0.82
C LEU A 23 7.58 3.61 1.45
N ALA A 24 7.19 4.67 0.74
CA ALA A 24 7.25 6.03 1.27
C ALA A 24 6.43 6.15 2.57
N THR A 25 5.21 5.63 2.56
CA THR A 25 4.32 5.65 3.74
C THR A 25 4.93 4.85 4.90
N ALA A 26 5.43 3.64 4.64
CA ALA A 26 6.05 2.80 5.67
C ALA A 26 7.29 3.45 6.29
N PHE A 27 8.14 4.08 5.48
CA PHE A 27 9.32 4.77 5.98
C PHE A 27 8.99 6.05 6.75
N ILE A 28 7.96 6.80 6.34
CA ILE A 28 7.53 7.96 7.13
C ILE A 28 6.97 7.52 8.49
N HIS A 29 6.17 6.46 8.55
CA HIS A 29 5.70 5.93 9.83
C HIS A 29 6.88 5.45 10.69
N LEU A 30 7.87 4.79 10.10
CA LEU A 30 9.07 4.36 10.83
C LEU A 30 9.87 5.56 11.33
N TYR A 31 10.00 6.62 10.52
CA TYR A 31 10.65 7.86 10.90
C TYR A 31 9.95 8.55 12.08
N LEU A 32 8.61 8.64 12.05
CA LEU A 32 7.82 9.19 13.15
C LEU A 32 7.98 8.34 14.43
N ALA A 33 7.93 7.01 14.29
CA ALA A 33 8.19 6.08 15.38
C ALA A 33 9.60 6.20 16.00
N LEU A 34 10.58 6.79 15.31
CA LEU A 34 11.94 6.96 15.84
C LEU A 34 12.15 8.34 16.49
N GLN A 35 11.17 9.24 16.44
CA GLN A 35 11.27 10.54 17.11
C GLN A 35 11.30 10.36 18.63
N PRO A 36 12.11 11.14 19.39
CA PRO A 36 12.24 10.97 20.84
C PRO A 36 10.92 11.14 21.61
N ASP A 37 10.10 12.11 21.23
CA ASP A 37 8.91 12.54 21.97
C ASP A 37 7.59 11.99 21.40
N GLU A 38 7.65 10.92 20.61
CA GLU A 38 6.47 10.35 19.95
C GLU A 38 5.67 9.43 20.88
N ASP A 39 4.49 9.89 21.30
CA ASP A 39 3.54 9.16 22.13
C ASP A 39 2.87 7.98 21.39
N LEU A 40 2.68 8.10 20.07
CA LEU A 40 2.02 7.07 19.26
C LEU A 40 3.01 6.08 18.63
N ARG A 41 4.24 5.99 19.16
CA ARG A 41 5.35 5.19 18.64
C ARG A 41 4.95 3.77 18.24
N THR A 42 4.27 3.05 19.14
CA THR A 42 3.84 1.67 18.89
C THR A 42 2.89 1.59 17.69
N TRP A 43 1.96 2.54 17.55
CA TRP A 43 1.03 2.59 16.43
C TRP A 43 1.75 2.88 15.11
N PHE A 44 2.73 3.78 15.15
CA PHE A 44 3.58 4.07 13.99
C PHE A 44 4.41 2.85 13.55
N ILE A 45 5.02 2.10 14.49
CA ILE A 45 5.75 0.86 14.17
C ILE A 45 4.81 -0.19 13.56
N LEU A 46 3.63 -0.39 14.17
CA LEU A 46 2.64 -1.32 13.64
C LEU A 46 2.17 -0.91 12.24
N ASN A 47 2.03 0.39 11.97
CA ASN A 47 1.72 0.89 10.65
C ASN A 47 2.81 0.60 9.63
N SER A 48 4.08 0.87 9.97
CA SER A 48 5.22 0.56 9.11
C SER A 48 5.27 -0.93 8.76
N ILE A 49 5.11 -1.79 9.75
CA ILE A 49 5.12 -3.24 9.56
C ILE A 49 3.91 -3.68 8.70
N GLY A 50 2.71 -3.17 8.99
CA GLY A 50 1.51 -3.50 8.25
C GLY A 50 1.61 -3.18 6.77
N TYR A 51 2.13 -2.00 6.42
CA TYR A 51 2.38 -1.62 5.03
C TYR A 51 3.40 -2.53 4.34
N LEU A 52 4.52 -2.87 5.00
CA LEU A 52 5.54 -3.75 4.43
C LEU A 52 5.03 -5.18 4.24
N VAL A 53 4.30 -5.71 5.21
CA VAL A 53 3.71 -7.06 5.13
C VAL A 53 2.71 -7.13 3.99
N LEU A 54 1.82 -6.14 3.87
CA LEU A 54 0.85 -6.08 2.77
C LEU A 54 1.53 -5.89 1.41
N LEU A 55 2.61 -5.11 1.35
CA LEU A 55 3.42 -4.99 0.14
C LEU A 55 3.98 -6.34 -0.28
N VAL A 56 4.62 -7.08 0.62
CA VAL A 56 5.14 -8.42 0.34
C VAL A 56 4.02 -9.37 -0.09
N ALA A 57 2.85 -9.29 0.57
CA ALA A 57 1.69 -10.11 0.25
C ALA A 57 1.19 -9.91 -1.19
N LEU A 58 1.34 -8.71 -1.78
CA LEU A 58 0.96 -8.45 -3.18
C LEU A 58 1.81 -9.23 -4.20
N PHE A 59 3.03 -9.63 -3.84
CA PHE A 59 3.97 -10.31 -4.74
C PHE A 59 4.22 -11.77 -4.36
N LEU A 60 3.65 -12.24 -3.25
CA LEU A 60 3.88 -13.58 -2.76
C LEU A 60 3.14 -14.61 -3.63
N PRO A 61 3.82 -15.58 -4.28
CA PRO A 61 3.18 -16.50 -5.22
C PRO A 61 1.99 -17.28 -4.63
N PRO A 62 2.07 -17.82 -3.39
CA PRO A 62 0.92 -18.42 -2.70
C PRO A 62 -0.33 -17.53 -2.58
N LEU A 63 -0.17 -16.21 -2.58
CA LEU A 63 -1.26 -15.24 -2.41
C LEU A 63 -1.78 -14.69 -3.74
N MET A 64 -1.21 -15.08 -4.89
CA MET A 64 -1.69 -14.63 -6.21
C MET A 64 -3.19 -14.88 -6.44
N PRO A 65 -3.78 -16.03 -6.06
CA PRO A 65 -5.22 -16.24 -6.17
C PRO A 65 -6.06 -15.27 -5.33
N TYR A 66 -5.47 -14.78 -4.23
CA TYR A 66 -6.08 -13.85 -3.27
C TYR A 66 -5.61 -12.41 -3.45
N ARG A 67 -4.86 -12.09 -4.52
CA ARG A 67 -4.29 -10.75 -4.75
C ARG A 67 -5.34 -9.65 -4.62
N ARG A 68 -6.54 -9.91 -5.14
CA ARG A 68 -7.69 -9.00 -5.04
C ARG A 68 -8.11 -8.71 -3.59
N ILE A 69 -8.07 -9.71 -2.72
CA ILE A 69 -8.35 -9.54 -1.30
C ILE A 69 -7.25 -8.69 -0.66
N VAL A 70 -5.98 -8.97 -0.99
CA VAL A 70 -4.83 -8.19 -0.50
C VAL A 70 -4.93 -6.72 -0.93
N ASP A 71 -5.31 -6.45 -2.18
CA ASP A 71 -5.55 -5.08 -2.68
C ASP A 71 -6.63 -4.36 -1.85
N TYR A 72 -7.77 -5.00 -1.61
CA TYR A 72 -8.83 -4.41 -0.79
C TYR A 72 -8.42 -4.21 0.66
N VAL A 73 -7.69 -5.16 1.24
CA VAL A 73 -7.17 -5.04 2.60
C VAL A 73 -6.22 -3.85 2.68
N LEU A 74 -5.33 -3.66 1.71
CA LEU A 74 -4.42 -2.51 1.67
C LEU A 74 -5.18 -1.19 1.51
N ILE A 75 -6.24 -1.14 0.70
CA ILE A 75 -7.12 0.03 0.59
C ILE A 75 -7.77 0.36 1.94
N VAL A 76 -8.43 -0.62 2.56
CA VAL A 76 -9.15 -0.42 3.83
C VAL A 76 -8.18 -0.04 4.95
N TYR A 77 -7.04 -0.71 5.01
CA TYR A 77 -5.98 -0.40 5.97
C TYR A 77 -5.50 1.06 5.84
N THR A 78 -5.20 1.49 4.62
CA THR A 78 -4.78 2.88 4.32
C THR A 78 -5.89 3.88 4.65
N ALA A 79 -7.16 3.54 4.42
CA ALA A 79 -8.27 4.40 4.82
C ALA A 79 -8.36 4.54 6.35
N VAL A 80 -8.14 3.45 7.09
CA VAL A 80 -8.13 3.46 8.56
C VAL A 80 -6.99 4.32 9.09
N THR A 81 -5.79 4.28 8.52
CA THR A 81 -4.67 5.14 8.97
C THR A 81 -4.96 6.62 8.74
N ILE A 82 -5.68 6.98 7.68
CA ILE A 82 -6.14 8.35 7.44
C ILE A 82 -7.17 8.76 8.50
N VAL A 83 -8.22 7.96 8.70
CA VAL A 83 -9.29 8.27 9.67
C VAL A 83 -8.72 8.38 11.08
N MET A 84 -7.88 7.43 11.49
CA MET A 84 -7.29 7.41 12.83
C MET A 84 -6.42 8.64 13.09
N TRP A 85 -5.69 9.11 12.08
CA TRP A 85 -4.92 10.35 12.20
C TRP A 85 -5.81 11.57 12.50
N PHE A 86 -7.00 11.68 11.90
CA PHE A 86 -7.95 12.75 12.23
C PHE A 86 -8.51 12.63 13.66
N LEU A 87 -8.65 11.41 14.18
CA LEU A 87 -9.26 11.18 15.50
C LEU A 87 -8.27 11.40 16.66
N ILE A 88 -7.05 10.88 16.53
CA ILE A 88 -6.09 10.83 17.65
C ILE A 88 -4.73 11.47 17.31
N GLY A 89 -4.53 11.92 16.07
CA GLY A 89 -3.25 12.46 15.60
C GLY A 89 -3.19 13.98 15.49
N LEU A 90 -4.28 14.73 15.72
CA LEU A 90 -4.29 16.20 15.52
C LEU A 90 -3.90 16.99 16.79
N PRO A 91 -3.18 18.13 16.66
CA PRO A 91 -2.51 18.67 15.47
C PRO A 91 -1.04 18.23 15.41
N SER A 92 -0.68 17.46 14.39
CA SER A 92 0.70 17.02 14.15
C SER A 92 1.33 17.73 12.95
N GLU A 93 2.65 17.89 13.06
CA GLU A 93 3.63 18.46 12.13
C GLU A 93 3.30 18.39 10.62
N PRO A 94 3.83 19.30 9.78
CA PRO A 94 3.61 19.32 8.33
C PRO A 94 3.77 17.97 7.61
N ILE A 95 4.66 17.11 8.12
CA ILE A 95 4.90 15.75 7.62
C ILE A 95 3.65 14.86 7.69
N GLY A 96 2.77 15.06 8.67
CA GLY A 96 1.50 14.33 8.80
C GLY A 96 0.62 14.54 7.57
N TYR A 97 0.42 15.80 7.17
CA TYR A 97 -0.37 16.15 5.97
C TYR A 97 0.21 15.56 4.69
N VAL A 98 1.54 15.62 4.53
CA VAL A 98 2.22 15.02 3.37
C VAL A 98 2.00 13.50 3.32
N THR A 99 2.08 12.84 4.48
CA THR A 99 1.81 11.39 4.59
C THR A 99 0.39 11.05 4.15
N LYS A 100 -0.61 11.82 4.62
CA LYS A 100 -2.03 11.60 4.23
C LYS A 100 -2.25 11.82 2.74
N ALA A 101 -1.55 12.77 2.12
CA ALA A 101 -1.59 12.96 0.67
C ALA A 101 -1.05 11.74 -0.09
N ILE A 102 0.07 11.18 0.36
CA ILE A 102 0.65 9.95 -0.22
C ILE A 102 -0.31 8.76 -0.05
N GLU A 103 -0.90 8.60 1.13
CA GLU A 103 -1.89 7.56 1.41
C GLU A 103 -3.15 7.70 0.53
N ALA A 104 -3.62 8.92 0.30
CA ALA A 104 -4.73 9.18 -0.62
C ALA A 104 -4.38 8.80 -2.07
N VAL A 105 -3.17 9.15 -2.54
CA VAL A 105 -2.66 8.74 -3.85
C VAL A 105 -2.56 7.22 -3.94
N LEU A 106 -2.07 6.54 -2.90
CA LEU A 106 -2.01 5.08 -2.83
C LEU A 106 -3.39 4.44 -3.04
N ILE A 107 -4.41 4.93 -2.32
CA ILE A 107 -5.79 4.44 -2.48
C ILE A 107 -6.27 4.60 -3.93
N ILE A 108 -6.02 5.76 -4.55
CA ILE A 108 -6.40 6.00 -5.95
C ILE A 108 -5.72 4.99 -6.87
N LEU A 109 -4.41 4.77 -6.71
CA LEU A 109 -3.65 3.83 -7.54
C LEU A 109 -4.15 2.39 -7.39
N LEU A 110 -4.44 1.94 -6.15
CA LEU A 110 -4.97 0.60 -5.88
C LEU A 110 -6.36 0.40 -6.50
N VAL A 111 -7.22 1.41 -6.43
CA VAL A 111 -8.55 1.38 -7.05
C VAL A 111 -8.43 1.30 -8.58
N LEU A 112 -7.49 2.04 -9.19
CA LEU A 112 -7.25 1.99 -10.63
C LEU A 112 -6.69 0.62 -11.07
N ASP A 113 -5.71 0.07 -10.36
CA ASP A 113 -5.14 -1.26 -10.64
C ASP A 113 -6.22 -2.35 -10.59
N THR A 114 -7.05 -2.32 -9.54
CA THR A 114 -8.17 -3.26 -9.36
C THR A 114 -9.24 -3.13 -10.46
N ARG A 115 -9.46 -1.92 -11.00
CA ARG A 115 -10.41 -1.70 -12.11
C ARG A 115 -9.84 -2.17 -13.45
N ILE A 116 -8.55 -1.95 -13.70
CA ILE A 116 -7.89 -2.35 -14.95
C ILE A 116 -7.76 -3.87 -15.02
N GLY A 117 -7.36 -4.52 -13.92
CA GLY A 117 -7.33 -5.98 -13.83
C GLY A 117 -8.67 -6.63 -14.18
N ARG A 118 -9.78 -6.04 -13.71
CA ARG A 118 -11.15 -6.49 -14.04
C ARG A 118 -11.49 -6.40 -15.53
N LYS A 119 -11.11 -5.30 -16.19
CA LYS A 119 -11.37 -5.10 -17.63
C LYS A 119 -10.62 -6.12 -18.49
N HIS A 120 -9.40 -6.50 -18.09
CA HIS A 120 -8.66 -7.54 -18.79
C HIS A 120 -9.34 -8.91 -18.66
N SER A 121 -9.74 -9.34 -17.47
CA SER A 121 -10.40 -10.65 -17.30
C SER A 121 -11.76 -10.77 -18.01
N ALA A 122 -12.54 -9.69 -18.11
CA ALA A 122 -13.85 -9.71 -18.76
C ALA A 122 -13.81 -9.68 -20.30
N ARG A 123 -12.67 -9.32 -20.90
CA ARG A 123 -12.52 -9.24 -22.37
C ARG A 123 -12.08 -10.56 -23.03
N TYR A 124 -11.69 -11.55 -22.22
CA TYR A 124 -11.24 -12.87 -22.67
C TYR A 124 -12.17 -14.01 -22.21
N GLN A 125 -13.38 -13.68 -21.75
CA GLN A 125 -14.51 -14.60 -21.57
C GLN A 125 -15.55 -14.30 -22.64
#